data_AF-A0AAE0DZ21-F1
#
_entry.id   AF-A0AAE0DZ21-F1
#
_cell.length_a   1.000
_cell.length_b   1.000
_cell.length_c   1.000
_cell.angle_alpha   90.00
_cell.angle_beta   90.00
_cell.angle_gamma   90.00
#
_symmetry.space_group_name_H-M   'P 1'
#
loop_
_entity.id
_entity.type
_entity.pdbx_description
1 polymer ?
#
loop_
_entity_poly.entity_id
_entity_poly.type
_entity_poly.pdbx_seq_one_letter_code
_entity_poly.pdbx_strand_id
1 'polypeptide(L)'
;MQKTWIDNKSGCHCFMLYARSLYITWGGTQHWIWNCFKETSDDNIEVAKLSHVCWLDVRGKFKISDLSPGIVYQVVYVVKLTNGASGWELPVTLRLSLPGEEVQDRQVSLLEKPRGEWIELNVGNFLISGWRNKRSVF
;
A
#
# COMPACT_ATOMS: atom_id res chain seq x y z
N MET A 1 9.14 -2.35 -9.38
CA MET A 1 9.55 -0.93 -9.47
C MET A 1 9.10 -0.16 -8.22
N GLN A 2 10.00 0.60 -7.62
CA GLN A 2 9.73 1.40 -6.42
C GLN A 2 10.29 2.81 -6.59
N LYS A 3 9.74 3.79 -5.87
CA LYS A 3 10.30 5.14 -5.74
C LYS A 3 10.91 5.29 -4.35
N THR A 4 12.05 5.96 -4.27
CA THR A 4 12.69 6.35 -3.01
C THR A 4 12.90 7.85 -3.03
N TRP A 5 12.63 8.52 -1.92
CA TRP A 5 12.92 9.95 -1.73
C TRP A 5 13.28 10.19 -0.27
N ILE A 6 13.80 11.38 0.02
CA ILE A 6 14.07 11.83 1.39
C ILE A 6 12.93 12.75 1.79
N ASP A 7 12.31 12.49 2.95
CA ASP A 7 11.37 13.44 3.52
C ASP A 7 12.12 14.67 4.03
N ASN A 8 11.78 15.85 3.52
CA ASN A 8 12.49 17.09 3.81
C ASN A 8 12.39 17.50 5.29
N LYS A 9 11.36 17.04 6.01
CA LYS A 9 11.15 17.39 7.43
C LYS A 9 11.95 16.48 8.36
N SER A 10 11.89 15.17 8.14
CA SER A 10 12.55 14.16 8.99
C SER A 10 13.95 13.77 8.54
N GLY A 11 14.33 14.08 7.29
CA GLY A 11 15.57 13.60 6.67
C GLY A 11 15.58 12.08 6.44
N CYS A 12 14.46 11.38 6.66
CA CYS A 12 14.38 9.94 6.57
C CYS A 12 14.10 9.48 5.13
N HIS A 13 14.58 8.30 4.78
CA HIS A 13 14.26 7.67 3.49
C HIS A 13 12.80 7.17 3.50
N CYS A 14 12.04 7.61 2.51
CA CYS A 14 10.68 7.17 2.23
C CYS A 14 10.66 6.30 0.97
N PHE A 15 9.70 5.37 0.92
CA PHE A 15 9.59 4.40 -0.14
C PHE A 15 8.14 4.28 -0.62
N MET A 16 7.95 4.10 -1.92
CA MET A 16 6.66 3.80 -2.54
C MET A 16 6.80 2.61 -3.46
N LEU A 17 5.98 1.59 -3.23
CA LEU A 17 5.81 0.49 -4.16
C LEU A 17 4.74 0.86 -5.18
N TYR A 18 5.10 0.87 -6.47
CA TYR A 18 4.10 1.06 -7.53
C TYR A 18 3.19 -0.16 -7.66
N ALA A 19 1.99 0.04 -8.20
CA ALA A 19 0.96 -1.01 -8.32
C ALA A 19 1.47 -2.28 -9.03
N ARG A 20 2.36 -2.15 -10.03
CA ARG A 20 2.99 -3.28 -10.73
C ARG A 20 3.91 -4.14 -9.87
N SER A 21 4.37 -3.64 -8.73
CA SER A 21 5.19 -4.38 -7.77
C SER A 21 4.35 -5.13 -6.74
N LEU A 22 3.04 -4.85 -6.68
CA LEU A 22 2.13 -5.53 -5.80
C LEU A 22 1.65 -6.82 -6.44
N TYR A 23 1.45 -7.84 -5.61
CA TYR A 23 0.58 -8.94 -6.00
C TYR A 23 -0.85 -8.44 -5.93
N ILE A 24 -1.57 -8.51 -7.06
CA ILE A 24 -2.98 -8.15 -7.13
C ILE A 24 -3.72 -9.34 -7.70
N THR A 25 -4.70 -9.84 -6.95
CA THR A 25 -5.55 -10.95 -7.41
C THR A 25 -6.24 -10.57 -8.72
N TRP A 26 -6.16 -11.46 -9.71
CA TRP A 26 -6.61 -11.24 -11.09
C TRP A 26 -5.94 -10.08 -11.83
N GLY A 27 -4.81 -9.54 -11.36
CA GLY A 27 -4.13 -8.38 -11.94
C GLY A 27 -3.71 -8.53 -13.42
N GLY A 28 -3.63 -9.76 -13.92
CA GLY A 28 -3.36 -10.09 -15.33
C GLY A 28 -4.61 -10.33 -16.18
N THR A 29 -5.79 -9.99 -15.70
CA THR A 29 -7.08 -10.25 -16.38
C THR A 29 -7.86 -8.96 -16.60
N GLN A 30 -8.99 -9.07 -17.31
CA GLN A 30 -9.92 -7.96 -17.63
C GLN A 30 -10.58 -7.26 -16.42
N HIS A 31 -10.34 -7.74 -15.19
CA HIS A 31 -10.89 -7.12 -13.97
C HIS A 31 -10.13 -5.85 -13.54
N TRP A 32 -8.96 -5.58 -14.15
CA TRP A 32 -8.13 -4.42 -13.82
C TRP A 32 -7.80 -3.62 -15.08
N ILE A 33 -8.03 -2.31 -14.99
CA ILE A 33 -7.62 -1.34 -15.99
C ILE A 33 -6.35 -0.66 -15.47
N TRP A 34 -5.27 -0.76 -16.23
CA TRP A 34 -3.98 -0.18 -15.90
C TRP A 34 -3.81 1.13 -16.65
N ASN A 35 -3.92 2.25 -15.94
CA ASN A 35 -3.86 3.58 -16.53
C ASN A 35 -2.83 4.44 -15.80
N CYS A 36 -2.14 5.30 -16.54
CA CYS A 36 -1.34 6.36 -15.96
C CYS A 36 -2.25 7.42 -15.37
N PHE A 37 -2.03 7.74 -14.10
CA PHE A 37 -2.73 8.80 -13.42
C PHE A 37 -1.80 10.01 -13.29
N LYS A 38 -2.21 11.14 -13.86
CA LYS A 38 -1.57 12.45 -13.70
C LYS A 38 -2.50 13.32 -12.87
N GLU A 39 -2.20 13.54 -11.59
CA GLU A 39 -2.85 14.63 -10.84
C GLU A 39 -1.95 15.84 -10.71
N THR A 40 -0.66 15.68 -10.39
CA THR A 40 0.16 16.85 -9.96
C THR A 40 1.68 16.74 -10.11
N SER A 41 2.26 15.65 -10.63
CA SER A 41 3.71 15.53 -10.84
C SER A 41 4.06 15.09 -12.26
N ASP A 42 5.25 15.48 -12.74
CA ASP A 42 5.81 15.07 -14.04
C ASP A 42 5.93 13.54 -14.22
N ASP A 43 5.86 12.78 -13.11
CA ASP A 43 5.85 11.32 -13.13
C ASP A 43 4.44 10.78 -13.43
N ASN A 44 4.31 10.09 -14.57
CA ASN A 44 3.16 9.23 -14.86
C ASN A 44 3.18 8.01 -13.94
N ILE A 45 2.40 8.03 -12.85
CA ILE A 45 2.25 6.87 -11.98
C ILE A 45 1.16 5.97 -12.57
N GLU A 46 1.54 4.76 -12.99
CA GLU A 46 0.57 3.74 -13.41
C GLU A 46 -0.16 3.18 -12.18
N VAL A 47 -1.49 3.25 -12.20
CA VAL A 47 -2.36 2.77 -11.13
C VAL A 47 -3.24 1.64 -11.64
N ALA A 48 -3.61 0.72 -10.74
CA ALA A 48 -4.54 -0.36 -11.02
C ALA A 48 -5.96 0.07 -10.63
N LYS A 49 -6.83 0.27 -11.62
CA LYS A 49 -8.24 0.58 -11.40
C LYS A 49 -9.06 -0.71 -11.50
N LEU A 50 -9.73 -1.05 -10.40
CA LEU A 50 -10.64 -2.21 -10.34
C LEU A 50 -11.94 -1.93 -11.09
N SER A 51 -12.46 -2.91 -11.83
CA SER A 51 -13.78 -2.86 -12.47
C SER A 51 -14.86 -3.45 -11.56
N HIS A 52 -15.10 -4.77 -11.64
CA HIS A 52 -16.12 -5.47 -10.86
C HIS A 52 -15.62 -6.86 -10.47
N VAL A 53 -15.63 -7.15 -9.17
CA VAL A 53 -15.19 -8.42 -8.58
C VAL A 53 -15.95 -8.71 -7.29
N CYS A 54 -15.94 -9.95 -6.82
CA CYS A 54 -16.65 -10.37 -5.60
C CYS A 54 -15.77 -10.41 -4.33
N TRP A 55 -14.45 -10.36 -4.47
CA TRP A 55 -13.48 -10.22 -3.38
C TRP A 55 -12.20 -9.59 -3.94
N LEU A 56 -11.21 -9.23 -3.13
CA LEU A 56 -9.87 -8.92 -3.64
C LEU A 56 -8.82 -9.24 -2.58
N ASP A 57 -7.62 -9.58 -3.03
CA ASP A 57 -6.42 -9.67 -2.19
C ASP A 57 -5.27 -8.95 -2.90
N VAL A 58 -4.67 -7.99 -2.21
CA VAL A 58 -3.57 -7.14 -2.68
C VAL A 58 -2.45 -7.19 -1.65
N ARG A 59 -1.27 -7.65 -2.07
CA ARG A 59 -0.13 -7.90 -1.18
C ARG A 59 1.13 -7.18 -1.68
N GLY A 60 1.86 -6.59 -0.75
CA GLY A 60 3.15 -5.97 -0.97
C GLY A 60 4.29 -6.84 -0.43
N LYS A 61 5.51 -6.63 -0.90
CA LYS A 61 6.69 -7.18 -0.22
C LYS A 61 7.76 -6.12 -0.24
N PHE A 62 8.34 -5.85 0.92
CA PHE A 62 9.42 -4.89 1.05
C PHE A 62 10.55 -5.50 1.88
N LYS A 63 11.79 -5.25 1.46
CA LYS A 63 12.95 -5.76 2.18
C LYS A 63 13.27 -4.81 3.34
N ILE A 64 13.12 -5.30 4.57
CA ILE A 64 13.47 -4.52 5.77
C ILE A 64 14.95 -4.11 5.78
N SER A 65 15.83 -4.89 5.13
CA SER A 65 17.26 -4.54 5.00
C SER A 65 17.51 -3.19 4.31
N ASP A 66 16.53 -2.68 3.57
CA ASP A 66 16.66 -1.44 2.82
C ASP A 66 16.17 -0.23 3.66
N LEU A 67 15.64 -0.49 4.86
CA LEU A 67 15.14 0.52 5.80
C LEU A 67 16.22 0.94 6.80
N SER A 68 16.16 2.19 7.23
CA SER A 68 17.11 2.74 8.19
C SER A 68 16.84 2.22 9.61
N PRO A 69 17.85 1.73 10.35
CA PRO A 69 17.69 1.28 11.72
C PRO A 69 17.39 2.45 12.66
N GLY A 70 16.66 2.17 13.73
CA GLY A 70 16.26 3.15 14.76
C GLY A 70 15.08 4.05 14.36
N ILE A 71 14.47 3.81 13.19
CA ILE A 71 13.33 4.59 12.68
C ILE A 71 12.04 3.78 12.78
N VAL A 72 10.95 4.44 13.18
CA VAL A 72 9.60 3.89 13.09
C VAL A 72 9.06 4.17 11.70
N TYR A 73 8.79 3.10 10.96
CA TYR A 73 8.15 3.18 9.65
C TYR A 73 6.65 2.94 9.77
N GLN A 74 5.89 3.77 9.05
CA GLN A 74 4.46 3.57 8.83
C GLN A 74 4.24 2.93 7.46
N VAL A 75 3.38 1.92 7.40
CA VAL A 75 2.94 1.29 6.16
C VAL A 75 1.52 1.76 5.82
N VAL A 76 1.34 2.26 4.60
CA VAL A 76 0.03 2.72 4.10
C VAL A 76 -0.25 2.15 2.71
N TYR A 77 -1.52 1.87 2.42
CA TYR A 77 -2.00 1.78 1.05
C TYR A 77 -2.57 3.13 0.62
N VAL A 78 -2.14 3.63 -0.52
CA VAL A 78 -2.72 4.83 -1.14
C VAL A 78 -3.78 4.38 -2.13
N VAL A 79 -5.04 4.67 -1.84
CA VAL A 79 -6.18 4.22 -2.66
C VAL A 79 -7.13 5.37 -2.95
N LYS A 80 -7.94 5.22 -4.01
CA LYS A 80 -9.01 6.16 -4.35
C LYS A 80 -10.28 5.40 -4.64
N LEU A 81 -11.34 5.77 -3.93
CA LEU A 81 -12.67 5.21 -4.15
C LEU A 81 -13.38 6.09 -5.18
N THR A 82 -13.74 5.54 -6.33
CA THR A 82 -14.47 6.29 -7.35
C THR A 82 -15.90 6.60 -6.86
N ASN A 83 -16.55 7.59 -7.46
CA ASN A 83 -17.93 7.96 -7.07
C ASN A 83 -18.93 6.81 -7.27
N GLY A 84 -18.65 5.88 -8.18
CA GLY A 84 -19.46 4.69 -8.42
C GLY A 84 -19.01 3.44 -7.67
N ALA A 85 -18.04 3.53 -6.76
CA ALA A 85 -17.56 2.39 -6.00
C ALA A 85 -18.64 1.93 -4.98
N SER A 86 -18.95 0.64 -4.99
CA SER A 86 -19.94 -0.02 -4.13
C SER A 86 -19.43 -1.39 -3.66
N GLY A 87 -20.15 -2.06 -2.74
CA GLY A 87 -19.76 -3.37 -2.21
C GLY A 87 -18.79 -3.32 -1.02
N TRP A 88 -18.77 -2.18 -0.31
CA TRP A 88 -17.85 -1.90 0.81
C TRP A 88 -18.58 -1.80 2.16
N GLU A 89 -19.73 -2.47 2.29
CA GLU A 89 -20.57 -2.44 3.49
C GLU A 89 -19.90 -3.14 4.67
N LEU A 90 -19.00 -4.08 4.40
CA LEU A 90 -18.15 -4.74 5.39
C LEU A 90 -16.74 -4.12 5.40
N PRO A 91 -16.09 -4.07 6.56
CA PRO A 91 -14.72 -3.58 6.65
C PRO A 91 -13.75 -4.47 5.89
N VAL A 92 -12.68 -3.86 5.39
CA VAL A 92 -11.54 -4.57 4.80
C VAL A 92 -10.49 -4.83 5.87
N THR A 93 -9.78 -5.95 5.72
CA THR A 93 -8.64 -6.28 6.59
C THR A 93 -7.35 -5.76 5.95
N LEU A 94 -6.63 -4.94 6.69
CA LEU A 94 -5.26 -4.54 6.40
C LEU A 94 -4.33 -5.36 7.30
N ARG A 95 -3.30 -5.95 6.71
CA ARG A 95 -2.39 -6.86 7.41
C ARG A 95 -0.94 -6.40 7.26
N LEU A 96 -0.21 -6.37 8.37
CA LEU A 96 1.21 -6.12 8.44
C LEU A 96 1.90 -7.33 9.05
N SER A 97 2.73 -8.03 8.27
CA SER A 97 3.48 -9.19 8.76
C SER A 97 4.98 -8.91 8.75
N LEU A 98 5.64 -9.09 9.90
CA LEU A 98 7.08 -8.88 10.06
C LEU A 98 7.79 -10.20 10.42
N PRO A 99 9.03 -10.44 9.97
CA PRO A 99 9.71 -11.69 10.18
C PRO A 99 10.02 -11.94 11.65
N GLY A 100 9.39 -12.95 12.23
CA GLY A 100 9.60 -13.29 13.64
C GLY A 100 8.83 -12.42 14.63
N GLU A 101 7.91 -11.60 14.15
CA GLU A 101 6.98 -10.83 14.99
C GLU A 101 5.54 -11.29 14.75
N GLU A 102 4.65 -10.86 15.64
CA GLU A 102 3.22 -11.10 15.50
C GLU A 102 2.63 -10.30 14.33
N VAL A 103 1.63 -10.89 13.68
CA VAL A 103 0.91 -10.24 12.59
C VAL A 103 -0.01 -9.17 13.15
N GLN A 104 0.06 -7.95 12.60
CA GLN A 104 -0.85 -6.88 12.96
C GLN A 104 -2.00 -6.83 11.93
N ASP A 105 -3.22 -7.13 12.37
CA ASP A 105 -4.43 -7.01 11.57
C ASP A 105 -5.25 -5.79 12.00
N ARG A 106 -5.74 -5.03 11.02
CA ARG A 106 -6.58 -3.85 11.23
C ARG A 106 -7.79 -3.87 10.32
N GLN A 107 -8.98 -3.71 10.88
CA GLN A 107 -10.21 -3.53 10.11
C GLN A 107 -10.40 -2.05 9.77
N VAL A 108 -10.74 -1.75 8.51
CA VAL A 108 -11.05 -0.40 8.05
C VAL A 108 -12.34 -0.39 7.24
N SER A 109 -13.28 0.46 7.62
CA SER A 109 -14.47 0.73 6.81
C SER A 109 -14.10 1.62 5.63
N LEU A 110 -14.26 1.09 4.40
CA LEU A 110 -14.16 1.89 3.17
C LEU A 110 -15.49 2.58 2.82
N LEU A 111 -16.58 2.25 3.51
CA LEU A 111 -17.86 2.92 3.36
C LEU A 111 -17.79 4.38 3.82
N GLU A 112 -17.09 4.61 4.93
CA GLU A 112 -16.96 5.91 5.60
C GLU A 112 -15.89 6.83 4.99
N LYS A 113 -15.14 6.36 3.98
CA LYS A 113 -14.06 7.12 3.36
C LYS A 113 -14.57 8.01 2.23
N PRO A 114 -13.94 9.18 2.01
CA PRO A 114 -14.32 10.08 0.94
C PRO A 114 -14.20 9.40 -0.43
N ARG A 115 -15.09 9.80 -1.36
CA ARG A 115 -15.07 9.37 -2.76
C ARG A 115 -14.41 10.45 -3.60
N GLY A 116 -13.75 10.05 -4.68
CA GLY A 116 -13.11 10.97 -5.61
C GLY A 116 -11.75 11.51 -5.15
N GLU A 117 -11.27 11.11 -3.97
CA GLU A 117 -10.00 11.57 -3.38
C GLU A 117 -9.05 10.40 -3.10
N TRP A 118 -7.74 10.66 -3.17
CA TRP A 118 -6.74 9.72 -2.70
C TRP A 118 -6.66 9.78 -1.19
N ILE A 119 -6.67 8.60 -0.58
CA ILE A 119 -6.60 8.42 0.87
C ILE A 119 -5.50 7.44 1.22
N GLU A 120 -4.92 7.63 2.40
CA GLU A 120 -4.00 6.69 3.00
C GLU A 120 -4.74 5.77 3.96
N LEU A 121 -4.63 4.47 3.72
CA LEU A 121 -5.09 3.43 4.62
C LEU A 121 -3.89 2.94 5.43
N ASN A 122 -3.79 3.37 6.69
CA ASN A 122 -2.74 2.91 7.61
C ASN A 122 -2.92 1.42 7.91
N VAL A 123 -1.92 0.63 7.51
CA VAL A 123 -1.83 -0.81 7.77
C VAL A 123 -1.27 -1.04 9.17
N GLY A 124 -0.18 -0.34 9.50
CA GLY A 124 0.45 -0.40 10.82
C GLY A 124 1.78 0.34 10.85
N ASN A 125 2.42 0.32 12.02
CA ASN A 125 3.73 0.93 12.24
C ASN A 125 4.68 -0.11 12.84
N PHE A 126 5.97 0.01 12.58
CA PHE A 126 6.98 -0.85 13.16
C PHE A 126 8.33 -0.16 13.29
N LEU A 127 9.06 -0.50 14.35
CA LEU A 127 10.41 0.01 14.59
C LEU A 127 11.42 -0.90 13.90
N ILE A 128 12.34 -0.33 13.12
CA ILE A 128 13.53 -1.09 12.71
C ILE A 128 14.48 -1.15 13.88
N SER A 129 14.32 -2.16 14.73
CA SER A 129 15.40 -2.53 15.62
C SER A 129 16.60 -2.89 14.76
N GLY A 130 17.78 -2.33 15.06
CA GLY A 130 18.98 -2.77 14.35
C GLY A 130 19.13 -4.27 14.60
N TRP A 131 19.20 -5.11 13.55
CA TRP A 131 20.15 -6.23 13.37
C TRP A 131 19.76 -7.23 12.24
N ARG A 132 20.80 -7.65 11.49
CA ARG A 132 21.01 -8.75 10.52
C ARG A 132 19.81 -9.52 9.92
N ASN A 133 19.63 -9.32 8.61
CA ASN A 133 19.22 -10.31 7.57
C ASN A 133 17.96 -11.15 7.80
N LYS A 134 16.74 -10.61 7.64
CA LYS A 134 15.54 -11.39 7.22
C LYS A 134 14.58 -10.56 6.34
N ARG A 135 13.93 -11.19 5.35
CA ARG A 135 12.99 -10.58 4.38
C ARG A 135 11.56 -10.62 4.90
N SER A 136 10.76 -9.59 4.59
CA SER A 136 9.36 -9.42 5.04
C SER A 136 8.36 -9.52 3.90
N VAL A 137 7.11 -9.82 4.25
CA VAL A 137 5.96 -9.94 3.35
C VAL A 137 4.82 -9.13 3.96
N PHE A 138 4.17 -8.28 3.18
CA PHE A 138 3.08 -7.42 3.62
C PHE A 138 1.78 -7.80 2.91
#